data_AF-A0A6I4Q3H6-F1
#
_entry.id   AF-A0A6I4Q3H6-F1
#
_cell.length_a   1.000
_cell.length_b   1.000
_cell.length_c   1.000
_cell.angle_alpha   90.00
_cell.angle_beta   90.00
_cell.angle_gamma   90.00
#
_symmetry.space_group_name_H-M   'P 1'
#
loop_
_entity.id
_entity.type
_entity.pdbx_description
1 polymer ?
#
loop_
_entity_poly.entity_id
_entity_poly.type
_entity_poly.pdbx_seq_one_letter_code
_entity_poly.pdbx_strand_id
1 'polypeptide(L)'
;MKKILLVGLIGVALFGCGKKKVTEKMLIGNWECSITEQRAKWENGGFQNYSAPIDHGKSVVTFLKENDDFFVKWSSTDEIVKEDFKKLNKSFNGFLAGIQFSGFNGFEYISDNEFKMISELVMRLDEKEKNEKNKILKHCTRIQ
;
A
#
# COMPACT_ATOMS: atom_id res chain seq x y z
N MET A 1 20.32 -57.43 -24.92
CA MET A 1 18.98 -56.84 -24.68
C MET A 1 18.71 -56.98 -23.18
N LYS A 2 18.40 -55.99 -22.33
CA LYS A 2 17.99 -54.58 -22.46
C LYS A 2 18.75 -53.79 -21.37
N LYS A 3 19.22 -52.58 -21.72
CA LYS A 3 19.77 -51.60 -20.76
C LYS A 3 18.59 -50.93 -20.05
N ILE A 4 18.59 -50.85 -18.73
CA ILE A 4 17.67 -49.97 -18.01
C ILE A 4 18.51 -48.90 -17.33
N LEU A 5 18.52 -47.73 -17.98
CA LEU A 5 18.90 -46.45 -17.41
C LEU A 5 17.73 -45.93 -16.58
N LEU A 6 17.98 -45.64 -15.31
CA LEU A 6 17.18 -44.74 -14.46
C LEU A 6 18.23 -43.83 -13.80
N VAL A 7 18.60 -42.68 -14.38
CA VAL A 7 17.87 -41.41 -14.35
C VAL A 7 17.12 -41.30 -13.01
N GLY A 8 17.70 -40.75 -11.97
CA GLY A 8 18.16 -39.37 -11.91
C GLY A 8 16.95 -38.48 -11.62
N LEU A 9 16.61 -38.31 -10.34
CA LEU A 9 15.79 -37.18 -9.90
C LEU A 9 16.12 -36.91 -8.43
N ILE A 10 17.21 -36.17 -8.22
CA ILE A 10 17.37 -35.39 -6.99
C ILE A 10 16.21 -34.40 -7.03
N GLY A 11 15.18 -34.70 -6.24
CA GLY A 11 14.07 -33.79 -5.99
C GLY A 11 14.61 -32.58 -5.27
N VAL A 12 15.09 -31.60 -6.04
CA VAL A 12 15.17 -30.22 -5.56
C VAL A 12 13.73 -29.80 -5.34
N ALA A 13 13.25 -29.98 -4.12
CA ALA A 13 12.08 -29.25 -3.65
C ALA A 13 12.47 -27.77 -3.67
N LEU A 14 12.24 -27.12 -4.82
CA LEU A 14 12.14 -25.68 -4.94
C LEU A 14 10.93 -25.27 -4.10
N PHE A 15 11.15 -25.16 -2.79
CA PHE A 15 10.21 -24.54 -1.88
C PHE A 15 9.97 -23.12 -2.37
N GLY A 16 8.79 -22.93 -2.94
CA GLY A 16 8.06 -21.68 -2.90
C GLY A 16 8.67 -20.56 -3.72
N CYS A 17 8.46 -20.59 -5.03
CA CYS A 17 8.36 -19.35 -5.82
C CYS A 17 7.04 -18.63 -5.47
N GLY A 18 6.83 -18.33 -4.19
CA GLY A 18 5.77 -17.45 -3.73
C GLY A 18 6.15 -16.03 -4.12
N LYS A 19 5.23 -15.29 -4.75
CA LYS A 19 5.43 -13.85 -4.98
C LYS A 19 5.84 -13.22 -3.65
N LYS A 20 7.03 -12.60 -3.62
CA LYS A 20 7.48 -11.83 -2.46
C LYS A 20 6.43 -10.75 -2.14
N LYS A 21 6.20 -10.52 -0.85
CA LYS A 21 5.22 -9.55 -0.34
C LYS A 21 5.93 -8.60 0.61
N VAL A 22 5.40 -7.38 0.74
CA VAL A 22 5.82 -6.47 1.80
C VAL A 22 5.48 -7.10 3.13
N THR A 23 6.45 -7.09 4.05
CA THR A 23 6.29 -7.58 5.42
C THR A 23 6.57 -6.44 6.39
N GLU A 24 6.04 -6.55 7.60
CA GLU A 24 6.34 -5.61 8.68
C GLU A 24 7.85 -5.44 8.90
N LYS A 25 8.60 -6.55 8.91
CA LYS A 25 10.07 -6.55 9.06
C LYS A 25 10.77 -5.82 7.91
N MET A 26 10.29 -5.99 6.68
CA MET A 26 10.85 -5.27 5.53
C MET A 26 10.68 -3.76 5.70
N LEU A 27 9.52 -3.30 6.18
CA LEU A 27 9.23 -1.87 6.27
C LEU A 27 10.09 -1.12 7.27
N ILE A 28 10.63 -1.77 8.30
CA ILE A 28 11.41 -1.08 9.34
C ILE A 28 12.58 -0.28 8.73
N GLY A 29 12.63 1.02 9.05
CA GLY A 29 13.60 1.98 8.52
C GLY A 29 12.97 3.24 7.94
N ASN A 30 13.83 4.09 7.35
CA ASN A 30 13.44 5.34 6.70
C ASN A 30 13.29 5.14 5.19
N TRP A 31 12.25 5.77 4.62
CA TRP A 31 11.90 5.64 3.22
C TRP A 31 11.59 6.99 2.61
N GLU A 32 12.24 7.28 1.49
CA GLU A 32 11.87 8.41 0.64
C GLU A 32 10.78 7.95 -0.32
N CYS A 33 9.61 8.59 -0.27
CA CYS A 33 8.45 8.23 -1.05
C CYS A 33 8.06 9.37 -2.00
N SER A 34 8.02 9.11 -3.31
CA SER A 34 7.36 10.01 -4.26
C SER A 34 5.86 9.81 -4.21
N ILE A 35 5.09 10.89 -4.12
CA ILE A 35 3.63 10.85 -3.89
C ILE A 35 2.92 11.39 -5.13
N THR A 36 2.01 10.59 -5.68
CA THR A 36 1.09 11.04 -6.72
C THR A 36 -0.35 10.86 -6.28
N GLU A 37 -1.21 11.79 -6.66
CA GLU A 37 -2.64 11.76 -6.38
C GLU A 37 -3.44 11.77 -7.67
N GLN A 38 -4.51 11.00 -7.73
CA GLN A 38 -5.51 11.08 -8.77
C GLN A 38 -6.89 11.25 -8.14
N ARG A 39 -7.73 12.09 -8.75
CA ARG A 39 -9.09 12.34 -8.27
C ARG A 39 -10.11 11.95 -9.33
N ALA A 40 -11.23 11.39 -8.91
CA ALA A 40 -12.38 11.11 -9.76
C ALA A 40 -13.56 11.98 -9.29
N LYS A 41 -14.09 12.78 -10.22
CA LYS A 41 -15.25 13.63 -9.95
C LYS A 41 -16.54 12.83 -9.97
N TRP A 42 -17.54 13.31 -9.25
CA TRP A 42 -18.90 12.78 -9.32
C TRP A 42 -19.72 13.56 -10.35
N GLU A 43 -20.15 12.90 -11.42
CA GLU A 43 -20.99 13.50 -12.47
C GLU A 43 -22.04 12.48 -12.92
N ASN A 44 -23.25 12.93 -13.26
CA ASN A 44 -24.33 12.09 -13.81
C ASN A 44 -24.63 10.82 -12.97
N GLY A 45 -24.52 10.92 -11.64
CA GLY A 45 -24.84 9.83 -10.73
C GLY A 45 -23.74 8.80 -10.50
N GLY A 46 -22.50 9.07 -10.95
CA GLY A 46 -21.36 8.17 -10.72
C GLY A 46 -20.00 8.86 -10.72
N PHE A 47 -18.98 8.14 -10.23
CA PHE A 47 -17.59 8.59 -10.34
C PHE A 47 -17.10 8.42 -11.78
N GLN A 48 -16.50 9.48 -12.31
CA GLN A 48 -15.85 9.48 -13.61
C GLN A 48 -14.47 8.81 -13.52
N ASN A 49 -13.77 8.74 -14.65
CA ASN A 49 -12.38 8.29 -14.68
C ASN A 49 -11.49 9.19 -13.81
N TYR A 50 -10.41 8.61 -13.30
CA TYR A 50 -9.38 9.35 -12.59
C TYR A 50 -8.77 10.43 -13.49
N SER A 51 -8.52 11.59 -12.89
CA SER A 51 -7.76 12.67 -13.49
C SER A 51 -6.32 12.25 -13.82
N ALA A 52 -5.64 13.12 -14.58
CA ALA A 52 -4.19 13.07 -14.66
C ALA A 52 -3.58 13.08 -13.24
N PRO A 53 -2.50 12.32 -13.00
CA PRO A 53 -1.80 12.34 -11.72
C PRO A 53 -1.26 13.73 -11.40
N ILE A 54 -1.45 14.14 -10.15
CA ILE A 54 -0.85 15.33 -9.54
C ILE A 54 0.34 14.84 -8.73
N ASP A 55 1.53 15.35 -9.05
CA ASP A 55 2.75 15.06 -8.29
C ASP A 55 2.83 15.98 -7.06
N HIS A 56 2.93 15.38 -5.88
CA HIS A 56 3.07 16.06 -4.59
C HIS A 56 4.53 16.10 -4.11
N GLY A 57 5.46 15.66 -4.94
CA GLY A 57 6.88 15.60 -4.64
C GLY A 57 7.24 14.38 -3.79
N LYS A 58 8.30 14.55 -3.00
CA LYS A 58 8.87 13.49 -2.17
C LYS A 58 8.68 13.77 -0.69
N SER A 59 8.53 12.72 0.10
CA SER A 59 8.44 12.82 1.54
C SER A 59 9.06 11.62 2.24
N VAL A 60 9.46 11.79 3.50
CA VAL A 60 10.06 10.70 4.29
C VAL A 60 9.02 10.05 5.18
N VAL A 61 8.95 8.73 5.15
CA VAL A 61 8.16 7.91 6.08
C VAL A 61 9.11 7.01 6.85
N THR A 62 8.93 6.94 8.17
CA THR A 62 9.73 6.07 9.04
C THR A 62 8.83 5.00 9.65
N PHE A 63 9.24 3.74 9.55
CA PHE A 63 8.60 2.62 10.24
C PHE A 63 9.53 2.10 11.33
N LEU A 64 9.00 1.93 12.53
CA LEU A 64 9.75 1.52 13.72
C LEU A 64 9.11 0.29 14.35
N LYS A 65 9.92 -0.48 15.07
CA LYS A 65 9.46 -1.59 15.91
C LYS A 65 10.10 -1.50 17.28
N GLU A 66 9.28 -1.36 18.31
CA GLU A 66 9.71 -1.27 19.71
C GLU A 66 8.82 -2.20 20.55
N ASN A 67 9.42 -3.08 21.37
CA ASN A 67 8.68 -4.01 22.25
C ASN A 67 7.52 -4.76 21.55
N ASP A 68 7.78 -5.28 20.35
CA ASP A 68 6.82 -5.92 19.44
C ASP A 68 5.72 -5.03 18.84
N ASP A 69 5.63 -3.77 19.23
CA ASP A 69 4.71 -2.80 18.66
C ASP A 69 5.29 -2.15 17.39
N PHE A 70 4.42 -1.97 16.40
CA PHE A 70 4.76 -1.33 15.13
C PHE A 70 4.30 0.13 15.13
N PHE A 71 5.20 1.03 14.72
CA PHE A 71 4.93 2.47 14.70
C PHE A 71 5.27 3.08 13.35
N VAL A 72 4.57 4.16 13.01
CA VAL A 72 4.79 4.93 11.78
C VAL A 72 4.92 6.41 12.12
N LYS A 73 5.97 7.04 11.59
CA LYS A 73 6.07 8.50 11.46
C LYS A 73 5.73 8.87 10.03
N TRP A 74 4.55 9.45 9.83
CA TRP A 74 4.10 9.92 8.52
C TRP A 74 4.75 11.26 8.19
N SER A 75 4.98 11.54 6.91
CA SER A 75 5.62 12.80 6.50
C SER A 75 4.82 14.06 6.80
N SER A 76 3.50 13.93 6.99
CA SER A 76 2.60 15.06 7.25
C SER A 76 2.59 15.50 8.71
N THR A 77 3.20 14.74 9.62
CA THR A 77 3.12 14.94 11.06
C THR A 77 4.43 14.57 11.74
N ASP A 78 4.86 15.33 12.75
CA ASP A 78 6.01 14.90 13.56
C ASP A 78 5.67 13.78 14.55
N GLU A 79 4.40 13.42 14.66
CA GLU A 79 3.90 12.38 15.56
C GLU A 79 4.28 10.98 15.08
N ILE A 80 4.63 10.13 16.06
CA ILE A 80 4.82 8.69 15.88
C ILE A 80 3.54 8.00 16.36
N VAL A 81 2.86 7.32 15.45
CA VAL A 81 1.58 6.67 15.73
C VAL A 81 1.78 5.16 15.75
N LYS A 82 1.23 4.52 16.79
CA LYS A 82 1.17 3.05 16.85
C LYS A 82 0.17 2.55 15.80
N GLU A 83 0.62 1.65 14.95
CA GLU A 83 -0.16 1.13 13.83
C GLU A 83 -0.23 -0.40 13.86
N ASP A 84 -1.31 -0.94 13.31
CA ASP A 84 -1.41 -2.38 13.03
C ASP A 84 -1.09 -2.59 11.56
N PHE A 85 0.02 -3.27 11.26
CA PHE A 85 0.44 -3.57 9.89
C PHE A 85 -0.67 -4.23 9.06
N LYS A 86 -1.51 -5.08 9.68
CA LYS A 86 -2.66 -5.70 8.99
C LYS A 86 -3.74 -4.68 8.66
N LYS A 87 -3.88 -3.60 9.44
CA LYS A 87 -4.80 -2.49 9.14
C LYS A 87 -4.28 -1.56 8.06
N LEU A 88 -2.97 -1.44 7.90
CA LEU A 88 -2.36 -0.69 6.80
C LEU A 88 -2.49 -1.42 5.46
N ASN A 89 -2.89 -2.68 5.44
CA ASN A 89 -3.03 -3.49 4.23
C ASN A 89 -4.40 -4.16 4.15
N LYS A 90 -5.47 -3.35 4.23
CA LYS A 90 -6.85 -3.83 4.12
C LYS A 90 -7.80 -2.75 3.63
N SER A 91 -8.98 -3.21 3.24
CA SER A 91 -10.15 -2.35 3.06
C SER A 91 -10.70 -1.86 4.38
N PHE A 92 -11.26 -0.66 4.36
CA PHE A 92 -11.93 -0.04 5.49
C PHE A 92 -13.22 0.62 5.01
N ASN A 93 -14.16 0.76 5.93
CA ASN A 93 -15.39 1.51 5.75
C ASN A 93 -15.77 2.15 7.08
N GLY A 94 -16.61 3.17 7.01
CA GLY A 94 -17.11 3.83 8.20
C GLY A 94 -18.06 4.96 7.87
N PHE A 95 -18.52 5.60 8.93
CA PHE A 95 -19.39 6.76 8.89
C PHE A 95 -18.95 7.74 9.97
N LEU A 96 -18.70 8.99 9.59
CA LEU A 96 -18.29 10.04 10.52
C LEU A 96 -18.93 11.35 10.11
N ALA A 97 -19.62 12.01 11.06
CA ALA A 97 -20.21 13.34 10.87
C ALA A 97 -21.08 13.48 9.59
N GLY A 98 -21.91 12.47 9.28
CA GLY A 98 -22.75 12.50 8.07
C GLY A 98 -22.06 11.96 6.81
N ILE A 99 -20.77 11.67 6.86
CA ILE A 99 -19.98 11.24 5.70
C ILE A 99 -19.79 9.73 5.76
N GLN A 100 -20.29 9.02 4.75
CA GLN A 100 -19.94 7.62 4.54
C GLN A 100 -18.59 7.55 3.83
N PHE A 101 -17.63 6.82 4.38
CA PHE A 101 -16.35 6.61 3.73
C PHE A 101 -16.05 5.13 3.56
N SER A 102 -15.35 4.80 2.49
CA SER A 102 -14.83 3.47 2.22
C SER A 102 -13.54 3.57 1.44
N GLY A 103 -12.66 2.60 1.59
CA GLY A 103 -11.38 2.65 0.91
C GLY A 103 -10.59 1.38 1.12
N PHE A 104 -9.36 1.42 0.62
CA PHE A 104 -8.36 0.40 0.92
C PHE A 104 -6.98 1.02 0.98
N ASN A 105 -6.12 0.39 1.77
CA ASN A 105 -4.68 0.59 1.70
C ASN A 105 -4.03 -0.73 1.28
N GLY A 106 -3.00 -0.65 0.45
CA GLY A 106 -2.31 -1.80 -0.11
C GLY A 106 -0.82 -1.55 -0.29
N PHE A 107 -0.04 -2.61 -0.16
CA PHE A 107 1.38 -2.62 -0.45
C PHE A 107 1.71 -3.54 -1.61
N GLU A 108 2.60 -3.09 -2.49
CA GLU A 108 3.17 -3.88 -3.57
C GLU A 108 4.69 -3.97 -3.37
N TYR A 109 5.20 -5.21 -3.30
CA TYR A 109 6.63 -5.47 -3.19
C TYR A 109 7.31 -5.26 -4.55
N ILE A 110 8.44 -4.56 -4.56
CA ILE A 110 9.31 -4.42 -5.74
C ILE A 110 10.67 -5.05 -5.46
N SER A 111 11.36 -4.60 -4.41
CA SER A 111 12.63 -5.16 -3.94
C SER A 111 12.77 -4.98 -2.42
N ASP A 112 13.85 -5.47 -1.80
CA ASP A 112 14.05 -5.31 -0.34
C ASP A 112 14.26 -3.84 0.09
N ASN A 113 14.58 -2.98 -0.88
CA ASN A 113 14.78 -1.53 -0.71
C ASN A 113 13.76 -0.69 -1.46
N GLU A 114 12.67 -1.29 -1.98
CA GLU A 114 11.69 -0.59 -2.79
C GLU A 114 10.30 -1.20 -2.68
N PHE A 115 9.27 -0.37 -2.48
CA PHE A 115 7.88 -0.81 -2.49
C PHE A 115 6.94 0.30 -2.96
N LYS A 116 5.71 -0.07 -3.33
CA LYS A 116 4.62 0.90 -3.54
C LYS A 116 3.56 0.77 -2.46
N MET A 117 3.00 1.91 -2.07
CA MET A 117 1.79 2.00 -1.28
C MET A 117 0.68 2.58 -2.16
N ILE A 118 -0.48 1.96 -2.10
CA ILE A 118 -1.69 2.38 -2.81
C ILE A 118 -2.75 2.64 -1.77
N SER A 119 -3.31 3.83 -1.76
CA SER A 119 -4.47 4.18 -0.94
C SER A 119 -5.58 4.68 -1.87
N GLU A 120 -6.79 4.15 -1.69
CA GLU A 120 -7.97 4.67 -2.37
C GLU A 120 -9.02 5.00 -1.31
N LEU A 121 -9.59 6.19 -1.38
CA LEU A 121 -10.64 6.67 -0.50
C LEU A 121 -11.82 7.14 -1.35
N VAL A 122 -13.00 6.69 -0.96
CA VAL A 122 -14.29 7.13 -1.47
C VAL A 122 -15.04 7.75 -0.31
N MET A 123 -15.43 9.01 -0.46
CA MET A 123 -16.30 9.72 0.47
C MET A 123 -17.63 9.99 -0.23
N ARG A 124 -18.72 9.57 0.41
CA ARG A 124 -20.10 9.86 0.00
C ARG A 124 -20.74 10.78 1.02
N LEU A 125 -21.21 11.92 0.53
CA LEU A 125 -21.87 12.96 1.30
C LEU A 125 -23.34 13.05 0.89
N ASP A 126 -24.15 13.69 1.72
CA ASP A 126 -25.58 13.93 1.46
C ASP A 126 -25.79 14.73 0.16
N GLU A 127 -25.00 15.80 0.00
CA GLU A 127 -24.87 16.51 -1.26
C GLU A 127 -24.00 15.70 -2.22
N LYS A 128 -24.63 14.86 -3.06
CA LYS A 128 -23.92 13.91 -3.95
C LYS A 128 -22.89 14.56 -4.86
N GLU A 129 -23.07 15.82 -5.26
CA GLU A 129 -22.09 16.56 -6.07
C GLU A 129 -20.75 16.78 -5.34
N LYS A 130 -20.75 16.69 -4.01
CA LYS A 130 -19.56 16.74 -3.17
C LYS A 130 -18.94 15.36 -2.92
N ASN A 131 -19.45 14.28 -3.52
CA ASN A 131 -18.83 12.97 -3.43
C ASN A 131 -17.40 13.03 -3.98
N GLU A 132 -16.45 12.48 -3.23
CA GLU A 132 -15.04 12.47 -3.61
C GLU A 132 -14.52 11.05 -3.74
N LYS A 133 -13.68 10.83 -4.75
CA LYS A 133 -12.90 9.60 -4.88
C LYS A 133 -11.47 9.96 -5.19
N ASN A 134 -10.58 9.66 -4.26
CA ASN A 134 -9.17 10.01 -4.36
C ASN A 134 -8.33 8.73 -4.29
N LYS A 135 -7.27 8.68 -5.08
CA LYS A 135 -6.29 7.61 -5.08
C LYS A 135 -4.91 8.20 -4.91
N ILE A 136 -4.19 7.74 -3.89
CA ILE A 136 -2.81 8.13 -3.60
C ILE A 136 -1.92 6.93 -3.91
N LEU A 137 -0.88 7.19 -4.70
CA LEU A 137 0.17 6.23 -5.00
C LEU A 137 1.48 6.78 -4.42
N LYS A 138 2.12 6.00 -3.57
CA LYS A 138 3.47 6.30 -3.08
C LYS A 138 4.43 5.26 -3.63
N HIS A 139 5.53 5.71 -4.19
CA HIS A 139 6.64 4.85 -4.57
C HIS A 139 7.82 5.15 -3.65
N CYS A 140 8.23 4.16 -2.85
CA CYS A 140 9.12 4.36 -1.71
C CYS A 140 10.42 3.59 -1.90
N THR A 141 11.54 4.28 -1.73
CA THR A 141 12.90 3.74 -1.74
C THR A 141 13.58 3.93 -0.39
N ARG A 142 14.30 2.91 0.08
CA ARG A 142 14.97 2.95 1.38
C ARG A 142 16.07 4.02 1.38
N ILE A 143 16.12 4.83 2.43
CA ILE A 143 17.22 5.77 2.68
C ILE A 143 18.33 4.99 3.41
N GLN A 144 19.56 5.02 2.86
CA GLN A 144 20.74 4.39 3.46
C GLN A 144 21.31 5.23 4.60
#